data_AF-A0RZJ5-F1
#
_entry.id   AF-A0RZJ5-F1
#
_cell.length_a   1.000
_cell.length_b   1.000
_cell.length_c   1.000
_cell.angle_alpha   90.00
_cell.angle_beta   90.00
_cell.angle_gamma   90.00
#
_symmetry.space_group_name_H-M   'P 1'
#
loop_
_entity.id
_entity.type
_entity.pdbx_description
1 polymer ?
#
loop_
_entity_poly.entity_id
_entity_poly.type
_entity_poly.pdbx_seq_one_letter_code
_entity_poly.pdbx_strand_id
1 'polypeptide(L)'
;MDQTHQTYAGTTQNPSYGGGGTMYQQQQPRSYQAVKAATAATAGGSLIVLSGLILTATVISLIIATPLLVIFSPVLVPALITVGLLITGFLASGGFGVAAVTVLSWIYRYVTGGHPAGGDSLDQARSKLAGKAREVKDRASEFAQQHVTGGQQTS
;
A
#
# COMPACT_ATOMS: atom_id res chain seq x y z
N MET A 1 -66.84 24.43 30.71
CA MET A 1 -65.52 23.97 31.19
C MET A 1 -65.60 22.46 31.12
N ASP A 2 -65.16 21.73 30.10
CA ASP A 2 -64.21 21.88 28.99
C ASP A 2 -64.73 20.99 27.83
N GLN A 3 -64.80 21.44 26.58
CA GLN A 3 -63.75 21.30 25.56
C GLN A 3 -63.13 19.89 25.46
N THR A 4 -63.63 19.08 24.52
CA THR A 4 -62.99 18.72 23.23
C THR A 4 -62.05 17.52 23.32
N HIS A 5 -62.51 16.35 22.85
CA HIS A 5 -61.68 15.42 22.09
C HIS A 5 -62.55 14.68 21.06
N GLN A 6 -62.90 15.39 19.98
CA GLN A 6 -63.17 14.75 18.69
C GLN A 6 -61.83 14.20 18.20
N THR A 7 -61.70 12.88 18.13
CA THR A 7 -60.56 12.23 17.47
C THR A 7 -60.92 12.02 16.01
N TYR A 8 -60.27 12.80 15.15
CA TYR A 8 -60.32 12.72 13.70
C TYR A 8 -59.70 11.42 13.17
N ALA A 9 -60.23 10.97 12.04
CA ALA A 9 -59.80 9.83 11.25
C ALA A 9 -58.40 10.00 10.63
N GLY A 10 -57.70 8.87 10.48
CA GLY A 10 -56.47 8.77 9.71
C GLY A 10 -56.28 7.34 9.22
N THR A 11 -56.64 7.10 7.96
CA THR A 11 -56.31 5.91 7.17
C THR A 11 -54.80 5.79 6.98
N THR A 12 -54.22 4.62 7.17
CA THR A 12 -53.17 4.15 6.25
C THR A 12 -53.06 2.63 6.25
N GLN A 13 -53.30 2.08 5.07
CA GLN A 13 -52.98 0.72 4.64
C GLN A 13 -51.47 0.47 4.78
N ASN A 14 -51.08 -0.71 5.22
CA ASN A 14 -49.94 -1.38 4.61
C ASN A 14 -50.17 -2.90 4.58
N PRO A 15 -50.34 -3.50 3.39
CA PRO A 15 -50.55 -4.93 3.23
C PRO A 15 -49.27 -5.75 3.44
N SER A 16 -49.49 -7.00 3.83
CA SER A 16 -48.51 -8.08 3.83
C SER A 16 -47.67 -8.12 2.55
N TYR A 17 -46.35 -8.05 2.71
CA TYR A 17 -45.41 -8.55 1.71
C TYR A 17 -44.84 -9.88 2.21
N GLY A 18 -45.59 -10.95 1.94
CA GLY A 18 -44.98 -12.24 1.60
C GLY A 18 -44.39 -12.07 0.21
N GLY A 19 -43.06 -12.12 0.11
CA GLY A 19 -42.38 -11.81 -1.15
C GLY A 19 -41.01 -12.48 -1.22
N GLY A 20 -41.01 -13.69 -1.79
CA GLY A 20 -39.91 -14.22 -2.59
C GLY A 20 -38.56 -14.34 -1.90
N GLY A 21 -38.31 -15.49 -1.29
CA GLY A 21 -36.95 -16.03 -1.27
C GLY A 21 -36.49 -16.22 -2.72
N THR A 22 -35.75 -15.25 -3.24
CA THR A 22 -35.08 -15.37 -4.53
C THR A 22 -33.97 -16.40 -4.37
N MET A 23 -34.32 -17.63 -4.74
CA MET A 23 -33.40 -18.57 -5.34
C MET A 23 -32.70 -17.85 -6.50
N TYR A 24 -31.59 -17.15 -6.22
CA TYR A 24 -30.60 -16.88 -7.25
C TYR A 24 -29.88 -18.19 -7.50
N GLN A 25 -30.61 -19.04 -8.22
CA GLN A 25 -30.07 -20.11 -9.02
C GLN A 25 -28.95 -19.47 -9.84
N GLN A 26 -27.74 -19.91 -9.50
CA GLN A 26 -26.45 -19.51 -10.02
C GLN A 26 -26.36 -19.97 -11.47
N GLN A 27 -27.20 -19.38 -12.34
CA GLN A 27 -27.20 -19.60 -13.77
C GLN A 27 -26.09 -18.71 -14.33
N GLN A 28 -24.85 -19.16 -14.19
CA GLN A 28 -23.69 -18.61 -14.88
C GLN A 28 -24.02 -18.55 -16.39
N PRO A 29 -24.20 -17.36 -16.98
CA PRO A 29 -24.37 -17.29 -18.41
C PRO A 29 -22.96 -17.42 -19.01
N ARG A 30 -22.78 -18.37 -19.94
CA ARG A 30 -21.55 -18.58 -20.73
C ARG A 30 -20.90 -17.28 -21.25
N SER A 31 -21.67 -16.20 -21.40
CA SER A 31 -21.18 -14.87 -21.79
C SER A 31 -20.19 -14.27 -20.80
N TYR A 32 -20.34 -14.46 -19.48
CA TYR A 32 -19.34 -13.97 -18.51
C TYR A 32 -18.00 -14.69 -18.62
N GLN A 33 -18.00 -15.96 -19.02
CA GLN A 33 -16.77 -16.71 -19.30
C GLN A 33 -16.11 -16.22 -20.60
N ALA A 34 -16.89 -15.92 -21.63
CA ALA A 34 -16.38 -15.33 -22.87
C ALA A 34 -15.76 -13.94 -22.64
N VAL A 35 -16.40 -13.09 -21.82
CA VAL A 35 -15.88 -11.76 -21.48
C VAL A 35 -14.63 -11.86 -20.58
N LYS A 36 -14.61 -12.76 -19.60
CA LYS A 36 -13.40 -13.03 -18.80
C LYS A 36 -12.25 -13.58 -19.65
N ALA A 37 -12.54 -14.49 -20.57
CA ALA A 37 -11.55 -15.06 -21.48
C ALA A 37 -11.04 -14.00 -22.47
N ALA A 38 -11.91 -13.14 -22.99
CA ALA A 38 -11.52 -12.04 -23.88
C ALA A 38 -10.62 -11.02 -23.16
N THR A 39 -10.95 -10.65 -21.92
CA THR A 39 -10.09 -9.75 -21.13
C THR A 39 -8.75 -10.40 -20.78
N ALA A 40 -8.75 -11.69 -20.39
CA ALA A 40 -7.53 -12.43 -20.13
C ALA A 40 -6.67 -12.61 -21.39
N ALA A 41 -7.29 -12.83 -22.55
CA ALA A 41 -6.60 -12.94 -23.84
C ALA A 41 -6.02 -11.59 -24.28
N THR A 42 -6.71 -10.47 -24.06
CA THR A 42 -6.18 -9.13 -24.36
C THR A 42 -5.00 -8.79 -23.46
N ALA A 43 -5.11 -9.06 -22.15
CA ALA A 43 -4.00 -8.87 -21.20
C ALA A 43 -2.82 -9.82 -21.49
N GLY A 44 -3.09 -11.08 -21.78
CA GLY A 44 -2.06 -12.04 -22.17
C GLY A 44 -1.40 -11.67 -23.50
N GLY A 45 -2.18 -11.21 -24.48
CA GLY A 45 -1.69 -10.77 -25.78
C GLY A 45 -0.78 -9.55 -25.67
N SER A 46 -1.15 -8.53 -24.91
CA SER A 46 -0.29 -7.36 -24.69
C SER A 46 0.99 -7.73 -23.95
N LEU A 47 0.93 -8.65 -22.98
CA LEU A 47 2.12 -9.17 -22.30
C LEU A 47 3.03 -9.97 -23.24
N ILE A 48 2.48 -10.78 -24.14
CA ILE A 48 3.26 -11.53 -25.14
C ILE A 48 3.93 -10.58 -26.14
N VAL A 49 3.20 -9.57 -26.63
CA VAL A 49 3.76 -8.56 -27.55
C VAL A 49 4.86 -7.76 -26.85
N LEU A 50 4.62 -7.30 -25.62
CA LEU A 50 5.60 -6.53 -24.86
C LEU A 50 6.82 -7.39 -24.50
N SER A 51 6.62 -8.61 -24.02
CA SER A 51 7.70 -9.56 -23.70
C SER A 51 8.50 -9.91 -24.94
N GLY A 52 7.84 -10.20 -26.07
CA GLY A 52 8.49 -10.46 -27.34
C GLY A 52 9.28 -9.25 -27.85
N LEU A 53 8.73 -8.04 -27.71
CA LEU A 53 9.40 -6.80 -28.10
C LEU A 53 10.64 -6.55 -27.23
N ILE A 54 10.51 -6.65 -25.90
CA ILE A 54 11.63 -6.48 -24.96
C ILE A 54 12.68 -7.56 -25.23
N LEU A 55 12.29 -8.83 -25.37
CA LEU A 55 13.21 -9.93 -25.66
C LEU A 55 13.95 -9.69 -26.98
N THR A 56 13.23 -9.33 -28.05
CA THR A 56 13.83 -9.07 -29.38
C THR A 56 14.76 -7.86 -29.32
N ALA A 57 14.35 -6.78 -28.64
CA ALA A 57 15.20 -5.60 -28.44
C ALA A 57 16.46 -5.95 -27.64
N THR A 58 16.33 -6.73 -26.56
CA THR A 58 17.47 -7.21 -25.76
C THR A 58 18.37 -8.12 -26.59
N VAL A 59 17.84 -9.06 -27.37
CA VAL A 59 18.63 -9.98 -28.20
C VAL A 59 19.38 -9.22 -29.30
N ILE A 60 18.71 -8.31 -30.02
CA ILE A 60 19.37 -7.47 -31.03
C ILE A 60 20.44 -6.59 -30.38
N SER A 61 20.14 -6.01 -29.22
CA SER A 61 21.11 -5.24 -28.44
C SER A 61 22.30 -6.10 -28.02
N LEU A 62 22.10 -7.36 -27.60
CA LEU A 62 23.16 -8.31 -27.27
C LEU A 62 24.00 -8.68 -28.50
N ILE A 63 23.38 -8.90 -29.66
CA ILE A 63 24.09 -9.24 -30.90
C ILE A 63 24.98 -8.08 -31.35
N ILE A 64 24.53 -6.84 -31.20
CA ILE A 64 25.34 -5.65 -31.48
C ILE A 64 26.37 -5.41 -30.36
N ALA A 65 25.99 -5.62 -29.11
CA ALA A 65 26.85 -5.44 -27.95
C ALA A 65 27.97 -6.47 -27.90
N THR A 66 27.77 -7.72 -28.30
CA THR A 66 28.79 -8.78 -28.21
C THR A 66 30.08 -8.46 -29.00
N PRO A 67 30.04 -8.07 -30.28
CA PRO A 67 31.24 -7.66 -31.00
C PRO A 67 31.79 -6.31 -30.51
N LEU A 68 30.94 -5.37 -30.08
CA LEU A 68 31.37 -4.08 -29.53
C LEU A 68 32.04 -4.21 -28.15
N LEU A 69 31.56 -5.11 -27.28
CA LEU A 69 32.12 -5.41 -25.96
C LEU A 69 33.51 -6.04 -26.08
N VAL A 70 33.76 -6.79 -27.15
CA VAL A 70 35.06 -7.44 -27.42
C VAL A 70 36.08 -6.43 -27.98
N ILE A 71 35.68 -5.51 -28.85
CA ILE A 71 36.60 -4.53 -29.49
C ILE A 71 36.76 -3.25 -28.67
N PHE A 72 35.70 -2.80 -28.00
CA PHE A 72 35.69 -1.60 -27.16
C PHE A 72 35.69 -1.94 -25.67
N SER A 73 36.14 -3.14 -25.28
CA SER A 73 36.29 -3.56 -23.87
C SER A 73 36.87 -2.46 -22.94
N PRO A 74 37.84 -1.63 -23.36
CA PRO A 74 38.35 -0.52 -22.54
C PRO A 74 37.41 0.70 -22.43
N VAL A 75 36.47 0.89 -23.37
CA VAL A 75 35.61 2.09 -23.51
C VAL A 75 34.17 1.83 -23.07
N LEU A 76 33.65 0.61 -23.27
CA LEU A 76 32.25 0.28 -22.96
C LEU A 76 32.01 0.02 -21.47
N VAL A 77 33.02 -0.47 -20.74
CA VAL A 77 32.96 -0.61 -19.27
C VAL A 77 32.72 0.75 -18.61
N PRO A 78 33.49 1.82 -18.92
CA PRO A 78 33.18 3.18 -18.47
C PRO A 78 31.78 3.69 -18.86
N ALA A 79 31.33 3.42 -20.09
CA ALA A 79 30.04 3.90 -20.58
C ALA A 79 28.86 3.26 -19.82
N LEU A 80 28.92 1.95 -19.56
CA LEU A 80 27.90 1.24 -18.79
C LEU A 80 27.83 1.72 -17.34
N ILE A 81 28.98 1.95 -16.70
CA ILE A 81 29.04 2.54 -15.36
C ILE A 81 28.39 3.92 -15.35
N THR A 82 28.63 4.74 -16.39
CA THR A 82 28.03 6.07 -16.52
C THR A 82 26.51 6.00 -16.66
N VAL A 83 26.00 5.12 -17.52
CA VAL A 83 24.55 4.92 -17.69
C VAL A 83 23.91 4.37 -16.41
N GLY A 84 24.56 3.39 -15.76
CA GLY A 84 24.12 2.86 -14.46
C GLY A 84 24.07 3.95 -13.39
N LEU A 85 25.12 4.77 -13.28
CA LEU A 85 25.16 5.92 -12.38
C LEU A 85 24.10 6.96 -12.71
N LEU A 86 23.80 7.21 -13.98
CA LEU A 86 22.74 8.13 -14.39
C LEU A 86 21.37 7.60 -13.96
N ILE A 87 21.07 6.32 -14.20
CA ILE A 87 19.80 5.71 -13.79
C ILE A 87 19.70 5.71 -12.27
N THR A 88 20.72 5.20 -11.57
CA THR A 88 20.75 5.15 -10.11
C THR A 88 20.70 6.55 -9.49
N GLY A 89 21.46 7.50 -10.02
CA GLY A 89 21.47 8.89 -9.59
C GLY A 89 20.15 9.61 -9.85
N PHE A 90 19.50 9.33 -10.97
CA PHE A 90 18.17 9.86 -11.30
C PHE A 90 17.09 9.23 -10.42
N LEU A 91 17.13 7.92 -10.15
CA LEU A 91 16.25 7.26 -9.18
C LEU A 91 16.46 7.80 -7.76
N ALA A 92 17.72 7.99 -7.35
CA ALA A 92 18.06 8.56 -6.06
C ALA A 92 17.56 10.02 -5.96
N SER A 93 17.74 10.81 -7.01
CA SER A 93 17.24 12.20 -7.09
C SER A 93 15.71 12.25 -7.16
N GLY A 94 15.05 11.31 -7.84
CA GLY A 94 13.60 11.20 -7.90
C GLY A 94 13.01 10.81 -6.54
N GLY A 95 13.60 9.83 -5.87
CA GLY A 95 13.22 9.43 -4.51
C GLY A 95 13.43 10.56 -3.49
N PHE A 96 14.56 11.26 -3.59
CA PHE A 96 14.85 12.42 -2.73
C PHE A 96 13.90 13.59 -3.01
N GLY A 97 13.52 13.82 -4.26
CA GLY A 97 12.51 14.82 -4.62
C GLY A 97 11.16 14.57 -3.94
N VAL A 98 10.67 13.33 -3.98
CA VAL A 98 9.42 12.96 -3.29
C VAL A 98 9.56 13.12 -1.77
N ALA A 99 10.69 12.73 -1.19
CA ALA A 99 10.96 12.90 0.23
C ALA A 99 10.98 14.39 0.63
N ALA A 100 11.68 15.23 -0.14
CA ALA A 100 11.74 16.67 0.09
C ALA A 100 10.37 17.34 -0.02
N VAL A 101 9.58 17.00 -1.05
CA VAL A 101 8.19 17.49 -1.20
C VAL A 101 7.30 17.03 -0.05
N THR A 102 7.50 15.81 0.45
CA THR A 102 6.73 15.28 1.59
C THR A 102 7.01 16.08 2.87
N VAL A 103 8.29 16.34 3.18
CA VAL A 103 8.69 17.16 4.34
C VAL A 103 8.25 18.60 4.17
N LEU A 104 8.41 19.17 2.97
CA LEU A 104 7.99 20.54 2.65
C LEU A 104 6.46 20.69 2.77
N SER A 105 5.71 19.70 2.30
CA SER A 105 4.25 19.68 2.44
C SER A 105 3.83 19.57 3.90
N TRP A 106 4.61 18.87 4.74
CA TRP A 106 4.39 18.77 6.18
C TRP A 106 4.61 20.10 6.89
N ILE A 107 5.75 20.76 6.63
CA ILE A 107 6.07 22.05 7.25
C ILE A 107 5.13 23.15 6.75
N TYR A 108 4.83 23.18 5.44
CA TYR A 108 3.90 24.14 4.85
C TYR A 108 2.51 24.03 5.49
N ARG A 109 2.00 22.80 5.64
CA ARG A 109 0.73 22.54 6.30
C ARG A 109 0.74 22.98 7.77
N TYR A 110 1.85 22.75 8.47
CA TYR A 110 2.06 23.20 9.84
C TYR A 110 2.02 24.74 9.99
N VAL A 111 2.74 25.50 9.14
CA VAL A 111 2.69 26.99 9.20
C VAL A 111 1.36 27.56 8.71
N THR A 112 0.65 26.89 7.79
CA THR A 112 -0.70 27.30 7.36
C THR A 112 -1.78 26.90 8.38
N GLY A 113 -1.41 26.31 9.53
CA GLY A 113 -2.36 25.92 10.59
C GLY A 113 -3.18 24.67 10.27
N GLY A 114 -2.85 23.97 9.19
CA GLY A 114 -3.42 22.67 8.86
C GLY A 114 -2.71 21.58 9.64
N HIS A 115 -3.45 20.83 10.45
CA HIS A 115 -2.94 19.66 11.14
C HIS A 115 -2.24 18.69 10.16
N PRO A 116 -1.02 18.20 10.46
CA PRO A 116 -0.22 17.37 9.55
C PRO A 116 -0.86 15.99 9.39
N ALA A 117 -1.11 15.58 8.14
CA ALA A 117 -1.76 14.33 7.77
C ALA A 117 -0.98 13.02 8.11
N GLY A 118 0.12 13.13 8.86
CA GLY A 118 0.88 11.97 9.36
C GLY A 118 1.27 12.07 10.85
N GLY A 119 0.83 13.11 11.54
CA GLY A 119 1.04 13.22 13.00
C GLY A 119 0.25 12.15 13.73
N ASP A 120 -0.95 11.83 13.24
CA ASP A 120 -1.85 10.86 13.87
C ASP A 120 -1.30 9.43 13.82
N SER A 121 -0.58 9.06 12.75
CA SER A 121 0.07 7.75 12.63
C SER A 121 1.36 7.67 13.44
N LEU A 122 2.12 8.77 13.53
CA LEU A 122 3.30 8.83 14.41
C LEU A 122 2.89 8.81 15.89
N ASP A 123 1.80 9.48 16.26
CA ASP A 123 1.31 9.54 17.64
C ASP A 123 0.55 8.27 18.04
N GLN A 124 -0.15 7.61 17.10
CA GLN A 124 -0.64 6.23 17.30
C GLN A 124 0.49 5.21 17.44
N ALA A 125 1.56 5.35 16.65
CA ALA A 125 2.74 4.51 16.79
C ALA A 125 3.46 4.78 18.12
N ARG A 126 3.59 6.04 18.51
CA ARG A 126 4.24 6.47 19.76
C ARG A 126 3.44 6.07 20.99
N SER A 127 2.12 6.20 20.98
CA SER A 127 1.26 5.77 22.09
C SER A 127 1.27 4.25 22.27
N LYS A 128 1.24 3.49 21.16
CA LYS A 128 1.40 2.03 21.21
C LYS A 128 2.80 1.60 21.67
N LEU A 129 3.84 2.28 21.21
CA LEU A 129 5.22 2.01 21.62
C LEU A 129 5.49 2.43 23.06
N ALA A 130 4.92 3.54 23.53
CA ALA A 130 5.02 4.00 24.91
C ALA A 130 4.30 3.06 25.88
N GLY A 131 3.12 2.54 25.49
CA GLY A 131 2.41 1.51 26.25
C GLY A 131 3.25 0.24 26.42
N LYS A 132 3.85 -0.24 25.32
CA LYS A 132 4.76 -1.40 25.33
C LYS A 132 6.05 -1.15 26.11
N ALA A 133 6.65 0.04 25.97
CA ALA A 133 7.87 0.40 26.68
C ALA A 133 7.65 0.47 28.20
N ARG A 134 6.47 0.91 28.65
CA ARG A 134 6.12 0.96 30.08
C ARG A 134 5.96 -0.45 30.66
N GLU A 135 5.31 -1.35 29.94
CA GLU A 135 5.18 -2.76 30.31
C GLU A 135 6.54 -3.46 30.40
N VAL A 136 7.43 -3.24 29.43
CA VAL A 136 8.79 -3.81 29.43
C VAL A 136 9.63 -3.25 30.58
N LYS A 137 9.50 -1.94 30.88
CA LYS A 137 10.18 -1.32 32.01
C LYS A 137 9.72 -1.94 33.33
N ASP A 138 8.42 -2.11 33.53
CA ASP A 138 7.87 -2.67 34.77
C ASP A 138 8.33 -4.13 34.97
N ARG A 139 8.33 -4.94 33.90
CA ARG A 139 8.91 -6.30 33.92
C ARG A 139 10.41 -6.29 34.22
N ALA A 140 11.17 -5.42 33.56
CA ALA A 140 12.61 -5.32 33.78
C ALA A 140 12.94 -4.89 35.21
N SER A 141 12.13 -4.02 35.83
CA SER A 141 12.29 -3.66 37.24
C SER A 141 11.95 -4.80 38.20
N GLU A 142 10.92 -5.61 37.92
CA GLU A 142 10.64 -6.83 38.70
C GLU A 142 11.78 -7.85 38.61
N PHE A 143 12.32 -8.09 37.41
CA PHE A 143 13.45 -9.01 37.21
C PHE A 143 14.76 -8.48 37.81
N ALA A 144 14.97 -7.16 37.79
CA ALA A 144 16.11 -6.53 38.44
C ALA A 144 15.98 -6.62 39.97
N GLN A 145 14.78 -6.43 40.52
CA GLN A 145 14.54 -6.60 41.97
C GLN A 145 14.68 -8.06 42.40
N GLN A 146 14.23 -9.03 41.60
CA GLN A 146 14.46 -10.46 41.89
C GLN A 146 15.94 -10.85 41.82
N HIS A 147 16.71 -10.33 40.86
CA HIS A 147 18.15 -10.59 40.78
C HIS A 147 18.96 -9.87 41.88
N VAL A 148 18.57 -8.65 42.28
CA VAL A 148 19.23 -7.94 43.39
C VAL A 148 18.92 -8.58 44.73
N THR A 149 17.70 -9.11 44.92
CA THR A 149 17.32 -9.77 46.18
C THR A 149 17.89 -11.20 46.30
N GLY A 150 18.09 -11.90 45.17
CA GLY A 150 18.72 -13.23 45.15
C GLY A 150 20.24 -13.23 45.35
N GLY A 151 20.93 -12.12 45.04
CA GLY A 151 22.38 -11.99 45.22
C GLY A 151 22.83 -11.72 46.67
N GLN A 152 21.91 -11.41 47.58
CA GLN A 152 22.24 -10.98 48.95
C GLN A 152 22.13 -12.10 50.00
N GLN A 153 21.79 -13.34 49.60
CA GLN A 153 21.67 -14.50 50.49
C GLN A 153 22.83 -15.51 50.41
N THR A 154 23.94 -15.17 49.74
CA THR A 154 25.14 -16.04 49.70
C THR A 154 26.39 -15.28 50.15
N SER A 155 26.48 -15.00 51.45
CA SER A 155 27.75 -14.79 52.17
C SER A 155 27.58 -15.22 53.62
#